data_AF-A0A1F9UAD8-F1
#
_entry.id   AF-A0A1F9UAD8-F1
#
_cell.length_a   1.000
_cell.length_b   1.000
_cell.length_c   1.000
_cell.angle_alpha   90.00
_cell.angle_beta   90.00
_cell.angle_gamma   90.00
#
_symmetry.space_group_name_H-M   'P 1'
#
loop_
_entity.id
_entity.type
_entity.pdbx_description
1 polymer ?
#
loop_
_entity_poly.entity_id
_entity_poly.type
_entity_poly.pdbx_seq_one_letter_code
_entity_poly.pdbx_strand_id
1 'polypeptide(L)'
;MIPNLEQKSAEEILKWALGNFGLRIALASSFQCEESVLIDMLSKIAGKNFRVYTLDTGRLNEETYEVMERVRERYGIKIESQFPEREAVEKLEREKGLFSFRESIENRKECCAIRKVASLNRVLSGLDAWITGLRAEQSVTRTGISKIEADSPRKGITKI
;
A
#
# COMPACT_ATOMS: atom_id res chain seq x y z
N MET A 1 -5.97 -22.75 -9.33
CA MET A 1 -5.31 -22.28 -10.57
C MET A 1 -5.72 -20.84 -10.77
N ILE A 2 -4.78 -19.88 -10.82
CA ILE A 2 -5.12 -18.47 -11.06
C ILE A 2 -5.64 -18.38 -12.50
N PRO A 3 -6.88 -17.91 -12.74
CA PRO A 3 -7.38 -17.76 -14.11
C PRO A 3 -6.51 -16.77 -14.89
N ASN A 4 -6.57 -16.78 -16.22
CA ASN A 4 -5.84 -15.79 -17.03
C ASN A 4 -6.49 -14.40 -16.84
N LEU A 5 -5.98 -13.66 -15.86
CA LEU A 5 -6.48 -12.35 -15.44
C LEU A 5 -5.74 -11.20 -16.14
N GLU A 6 -4.68 -11.49 -16.90
CA GLU A 6 -3.91 -10.47 -17.64
C GLU A 6 -4.76 -9.74 -18.68
N GLN A 7 -5.78 -10.40 -19.25
CA GLN A 7 -6.69 -9.80 -20.23
C GLN A 7 -7.94 -9.15 -19.60
N LYS A 8 -8.08 -9.20 -18.28
CA LYS A 8 -9.27 -8.71 -17.56
C LYS A 8 -9.19 -7.23 -17.22
N SER A 9 -10.35 -6.58 -17.10
CA SER A 9 -10.44 -5.20 -16.60
C SER A 9 -10.02 -5.12 -15.13
N ALA A 10 -9.69 -3.91 -14.65
CA ALA A 10 -9.37 -3.69 -13.25
C ALA A 10 -10.53 -4.13 -12.34
N GLU A 11 -11.77 -3.80 -12.69
CA GLU A 11 -12.97 -4.17 -11.93
C GLU A 11 -13.20 -5.68 -11.91
N GLU A 12 -12.95 -6.39 -13.01
CA GLU A 12 -13.03 -7.85 -13.05
C GLU A 12 -11.99 -8.49 -12.12
N ILE A 13 -10.77 -7.95 -12.08
CA ILE A 13 -9.70 -8.43 -11.20
C ILE A 13 -10.03 -8.13 -9.74
N LEU A 14 -10.52 -6.93 -9.42
CA LEU A 14 -10.92 -6.55 -8.06
C LEU A 14 -12.07 -7.44 -7.55
N LYS A 15 -13.08 -7.73 -8.40
CA LYS A 15 -14.17 -8.66 -8.06
C LYS A 15 -13.64 -10.07 -7.77
N TRP A 16 -12.75 -10.57 -8.63
CA TRP A 16 -12.12 -11.87 -8.43
C TRP A 16 -11.30 -11.89 -7.13
N ALA A 17 -10.51 -10.85 -6.87
CA ALA A 17 -9.65 -10.76 -5.70
C ALA A 17 -10.46 -10.76 -4.39
N LEU A 18 -11.51 -9.93 -4.33
CA LEU A 18 -12.43 -9.91 -3.18
C LEU A 18 -13.14 -11.26 -2.99
N GLY A 19 -13.54 -11.91 -4.08
CA GLY A 19 -14.19 -13.23 -4.02
C GLY A 19 -13.27 -14.35 -3.51
N ASN A 20 -11.97 -14.30 -3.79
CA ASN A 20 -11.02 -15.34 -3.37
C ASN A 20 -10.41 -15.10 -1.99
N PHE A 21 -10.14 -13.83 -1.65
CA PHE A 21 -9.40 -13.48 -0.42
C PHE A 21 -10.29 -12.88 0.67
N GLY A 22 -11.52 -12.48 0.36
CA GLY A 22 -12.46 -11.91 1.34
C GLY A 22 -11.87 -10.69 2.06
N LEU A 23 -11.80 -10.74 3.40
CA LEU A 23 -11.19 -9.67 4.22
C LEU A 23 -9.70 -9.89 4.51
N ARG A 24 -9.09 -10.95 3.94
CA ARG A 24 -7.64 -11.21 4.01
C ARG A 24 -6.87 -10.54 2.86
N ILE A 25 -7.54 -9.64 2.13
CA ILE A 25 -6.94 -8.72 1.15
C ILE A 25 -7.19 -7.26 1.57
N ALA A 26 -6.22 -6.38 1.28
CA ALA A 26 -6.36 -4.96 1.50
C ALA A 26 -5.65 -4.14 0.40
N LEU A 27 -6.19 -2.96 0.09
CA LEU A 27 -5.54 -1.98 -0.76
C LEU A 27 -4.50 -1.18 0.04
N ALA A 28 -3.25 -1.19 -0.43
CA ALA A 28 -2.23 -0.27 0.03
C ALA A 28 -2.44 1.08 -0.66
N SER A 29 -2.66 2.15 0.11
CA SER A 29 -2.94 3.49 -0.45
C SER A 29 -2.03 4.57 0.12
N SER A 30 -1.37 5.29 -0.79
CA SER A 30 -0.76 6.61 -0.55
C SER A 30 -1.69 7.76 -0.98
N PHE A 31 -2.94 7.43 -1.35
CA PHE A 31 -3.96 8.37 -1.84
C PHE A 31 -3.57 9.16 -3.09
N GLN A 32 -2.69 8.61 -3.91
CA GLN A 32 -2.40 9.15 -5.23
C GLN A 32 -3.55 8.82 -6.19
N CYS A 33 -3.45 9.30 -7.43
CA CYS A 33 -4.53 9.19 -8.41
C CYS A 33 -4.95 7.73 -8.65
N GLU A 34 -3.98 6.82 -8.67
CA GLU A 34 -4.17 5.40 -8.93
C GLU A 34 -5.00 4.74 -7.85
N GLU A 35 -4.57 4.88 -6.59
CA GLU A 35 -5.29 4.27 -5.49
C GLU A 35 -6.62 4.97 -5.22
N SER A 36 -6.76 6.26 -5.55
CA SER A 36 -8.05 6.96 -5.48
C SER A 36 -9.08 6.34 -6.43
N VAL A 37 -8.66 5.98 -7.64
CA VAL A 37 -9.51 5.26 -8.61
C VAL A 37 -9.83 3.84 -8.11
N LEU A 38 -8.85 3.13 -7.55
CA LEU A 38 -9.08 1.80 -6.98
C LEU A 38 -10.05 1.83 -5.79
N ILE A 39 -9.97 2.85 -4.93
CA ILE A 39 -10.93 3.05 -3.82
C ILE A 39 -12.33 3.28 -4.37
N ASP A 40 -12.48 4.12 -5.39
CA ASP A 40 -13.79 4.34 -6.05
C ASP A 40 -14.35 3.05 -6.62
N MET A 41 -13.54 2.28 -7.37
CA MET A 41 -13.94 0.98 -7.92
C MET A 41 -14.34 -0.02 -6.83
N LEU A 42 -13.52 -0.17 -5.79
CA LEU A 42 -13.81 -1.06 -4.67
C LEU A 42 -15.09 -0.66 -3.94
N SER A 43 -15.33 0.64 -3.77
CA SER A 43 -16.56 1.14 -3.13
C SER A 43 -17.82 0.79 -3.93
N LYS A 44 -17.74 0.84 -5.27
CA LYS A 44 -18.84 0.44 -6.16
C LYS A 44 -19.06 -1.07 -6.17
N ILE A 45 -18.00 -1.86 -6.02
CA ILE A 45 -18.05 -3.32 -6.04
C ILE A 45 -18.55 -3.89 -4.70
N ALA A 46 -18.04 -3.38 -3.58
CA ALA A 46 -18.20 -3.98 -2.25
C ALA A 46 -18.87 -3.06 -1.22
N GLY A 47 -19.32 -1.86 -1.62
CA GLY A 47 -19.87 -0.87 -0.71
C GLY A 47 -18.78 -0.39 0.27
N LYS A 48 -18.90 -0.80 1.53
CA LYS A 48 -17.90 -0.51 2.59
C LYS A 48 -17.13 -1.75 3.04
N ASN A 49 -17.39 -2.91 2.42
CA ASN A 49 -16.84 -4.19 2.83
C ASN A 49 -15.52 -4.51 2.12
N PHE A 50 -14.55 -3.60 2.24
CA PHE A 50 -13.18 -3.77 1.75
C PHE A 50 -12.23 -3.04 2.68
N ARG A 51 -10.94 -3.43 2.65
CA ARG A 51 -9.91 -2.88 3.54
C ARG A 51 -8.98 -1.97 2.76
N VAL A 52 -8.65 -0.83 3.36
CA VAL A 52 -7.63 0.11 2.88
C VAL A 52 -6.67 0.38 4.03
N TYR A 53 -5.38 0.25 3.78
CA TYR A 53 -4.35 0.65 4.73
C TYR A 53 -3.41 1.67 4.11
N THR A 54 -2.82 2.50 4.96
CA THR A 54 -1.79 3.46 4.56
C THR A 54 -0.58 3.34 5.48
N LEU A 55 0.60 3.72 4.99
CA LEU A 55 1.81 3.75 5.78
C LEU A 55 2.04 5.19 6.25
N ASP A 56 1.60 5.48 7.46
CA ASP A 56 1.86 6.77 8.06
C ASP A 56 3.29 6.81 8.59
N THR A 57 4.17 7.43 7.80
CA THR A 57 5.60 7.53 8.13
C THR A 57 5.90 8.57 9.23
N GLY A 58 4.89 9.34 9.66
CA GLY A 58 5.04 10.52 10.51
C GLY A 58 5.64 11.73 9.80
N ARG A 59 5.87 11.64 8.48
CA ARG A 59 6.55 12.67 7.65
C ARG A 59 5.84 12.89 6.30
N LEU A 60 4.57 12.51 6.21
CA LEU A 60 3.74 12.80 5.04
C LEU A 60 3.44 14.30 4.96
N ASN A 61 3.13 14.75 3.75
CA ASN A 61 2.59 16.08 3.52
C ASN A 61 1.25 16.26 4.26
N GLU A 62 0.97 17.47 4.75
CA GLU A 62 -0.32 17.81 5.38
C GLU A 62 -1.47 17.53 4.41
N GLU A 63 -1.27 17.87 3.13
CA GLU A 63 -2.23 17.64 2.06
C GLU A 63 -2.57 16.15 1.88
N THR A 64 -1.64 15.24 2.20
CA THR A 64 -1.93 13.79 2.17
C THR A 64 -2.92 13.41 3.26
N TYR A 65 -2.81 13.99 4.46
CA TYR A 65 -3.79 13.77 5.53
C TYR A 65 -5.15 14.36 5.19
N GLU A 66 -5.19 15.55 4.57
CA GLU A 66 -6.45 16.13 4.11
C GLU A 66 -7.15 15.23 3.09
N VAL A 67 -6.41 14.69 2.12
CA VAL A 67 -6.96 13.76 1.12
C VAL A 67 -7.43 12.48 1.78
N MET A 68 -6.63 11.92 2.70
CA MET A 68 -7.00 10.72 3.47
C MET A 68 -8.33 10.93 4.21
N GLU A 69 -8.52 12.08 4.84
CA GLU A 69 -9.75 12.40 5.57
C GLU A 69 -10.94 12.60 4.62
N ARG A 70 -10.76 13.33 3.52
CA ARG A 70 -11.80 13.47 2.49
C ARG A 70 -12.22 12.14 1.89
N VAL A 71 -11.29 11.21 1.69
CA VAL A 71 -11.57 9.84 1.24
C VAL A 71 -12.37 9.08 2.30
N ARG A 72 -11.96 9.14 3.57
CA ARG A 72 -12.66 8.51 4.70
C ARG A 72 -14.11 8.96 4.78
N GLU A 73 -14.35 10.26 4.69
CA GLU A 73 -15.69 10.86 4.75
C GLU A 73 -16.52 10.54 3.51
N ARG A 74 -15.96 10.74 2.31
CA ARG A 74 -16.68 10.55 1.03
C ARG A 74 -17.17 9.12 0.84
N TYR A 75 -16.32 8.13 1.11
CA TYR A 75 -16.67 6.72 0.90
C TYR A 75 -17.24 6.07 2.19
N GLY A 76 -17.12 6.75 3.34
CA GLY A 76 -17.58 6.23 4.62
C GLY A 76 -16.87 4.94 5.04
N ILE A 77 -15.59 4.81 4.68
CA ILE A 77 -14.74 3.64 4.94
C ILE A 77 -13.78 3.91 6.10
N LYS A 78 -13.25 2.84 6.71
CA LYS A 78 -12.14 2.93 7.65
C LYS A 78 -10.82 2.83 6.90
N ILE A 79 -9.85 3.65 7.28
CA ILE A 79 -8.49 3.62 6.76
C ILE A 79 -7.58 3.13 7.90
N GLU A 80 -6.87 2.03 7.65
CA GLU A 80 -5.97 1.41 8.62
C GLU A 80 -4.58 2.05 8.55
N SER A 81 -4.34 3.11 9.31
CA SER A 81 -3.01 3.75 9.39
C SER A 81 -2.00 2.84 10.09
N GLN A 82 -0.87 2.59 9.43
CA GLN A 82 0.25 1.81 9.95
C GLN A 82 1.42 2.72 10.31
N PHE A 83 1.69 2.85 11.60
CA PHE A 83 2.76 3.70 12.13
C PHE A 83 4.07 2.93 12.29
N PRO A 84 5.23 3.62 12.26
CA PRO A 84 6.51 3.03 12.62
C PRO A 84 6.63 2.77 14.13
N GLU A 85 7.54 1.86 14.48
CA GLU A 85 7.87 1.60 15.88
C GLU A 85 8.55 2.81 16.51
N ARG A 86 8.00 3.30 17.62
CA ARG A 86 8.44 4.52 18.29
C ARG A 86 9.92 4.50 18.62
N GLU A 87 10.38 3.43 19.26
CA GLU A 87 11.75 3.28 19.75
C GLU A 87 12.76 3.34 18.59
N ALA A 88 12.41 2.77 17.43
CA ALA A 88 13.28 2.79 16.26
C ALA A 88 13.38 4.19 15.64
N VAL A 89 12.28 4.95 15.62
CA VAL A 89 12.27 6.34 15.15
C VAL A 89 13.07 7.24 16.10
N GLU A 90 12.84 7.13 17.42
CA GLU A 90 13.56 7.89 18.42
C GLU A 90 15.08 7.66 18.33
N LYS A 91 15.50 6.41 18.17
CA LYS A 91 16.92 6.08 18.01
C LYS A 91 17.51 6.73 16.75
N LEU A 92 16.86 6.56 15.60
CA LEU A 92 17.32 7.14 14.33
C LEU A 92 17.52 8.66 14.44
N GLU A 93 16.54 9.36 15.01
CA GLU A 93 16.59 10.82 15.11
C GLU A 93 17.60 11.32 16.14
N ARG A 94 17.76 10.63 17.28
CA ARG A 94 18.77 11.00 18.30
C ARG A 94 20.20 10.78 17.80
N GLU A 95 20.42 9.73 17.01
CA GLU A 95 21.77 9.37 16.54
C GLU A 95 22.14 10.09 15.22
N LYS A 96 21.18 10.28 14.31
CA LYS A 96 21.44 10.78 12.95
C LYS A 96 20.64 12.02 12.56
N GLY A 97 19.83 12.56 13.45
CA GLY A 97 19.00 13.75 13.19
C GLY A 97 17.78 13.48 12.29
N LEU A 98 17.01 14.55 12.02
CA LEU A 98 15.72 14.48 11.34
C LEU A 98 15.79 14.25 9.81
N PHE A 99 16.99 14.39 9.22
CA PHE A 99 17.20 14.47 7.77
C PHE A 99 18.33 13.57 7.24
N SER A 100 18.77 12.57 8.01
CA SER A 100 19.86 11.65 7.62
C SER A 100 19.70 11.03 6.23
N PHE A 101 18.46 10.81 5.80
CA PHE A 101 18.10 10.29 4.46
C PHE A 101 18.54 11.16 3.27
N ARG A 102 18.99 12.39 3.53
CA ARG A 102 19.56 13.31 2.52
C ARG A 102 21.07 13.11 2.34
N GLU A 103 21.74 12.52 3.32
CA GLU A 103 23.19 12.45 3.39
C GLU A 103 23.75 11.29 2.56
N SER A 104 23.04 10.17 2.49
CA SER A 104 23.47 9.00 1.72
C SER A 104 22.30 8.11 1.29
N ILE A 105 22.54 7.25 0.31
CA ILE A 105 21.60 6.22 -0.13
C ILE A 105 21.34 5.22 1.01
N GLU A 106 22.36 4.89 1.80
CA GLU A 106 22.26 3.97 2.93
C GLU A 106 21.37 4.53 4.04
N ASN A 107 21.58 5.77 4.46
CA ASN A 107 20.72 6.42 5.45
C ASN A 107 19.28 6.60 4.92
N ARG A 108 19.10 6.80 3.62
CA ARG A 108 17.76 6.81 3.01
C ARG A 108 17.07 5.46 3.11
N LYS A 109 17.79 4.38 2.81
CA LYS A 109 17.29 3.00 2.95
C LYS A 109 16.94 2.68 4.40
N GLU A 110 17.78 3.08 5.36
CA GLU A 110 17.53 2.90 6.79
C GLU A 110 16.28 3.67 7.26
N CYS A 111 16.15 4.94 6.91
CA CYS A 111 14.95 5.74 7.21
C CYS A 111 13.69 5.09 6.62
N CYS A 112 13.75 4.64 5.37
CA CYS A 112 12.64 3.90 4.74
C CYS A 112 12.38 2.55 5.43
N ALA A 113 13.42 1.84 5.86
CA ALA A 113 13.29 0.57 6.54
C ALA A 113 12.50 0.73 7.85
N ILE A 114 12.86 1.73 8.65
CA ILE A 114 12.23 2.05 9.92
C ILE A 114 10.81 2.62 9.73
N ARG A 115 10.67 3.63 8.86
CA ARG A 115 9.40 4.37 8.74
C ARG A 115 8.33 3.69 7.89
N LYS A 116 8.76 2.87 6.92
CA LYS A 116 7.87 2.34 5.87
C LYS A 116 7.90 0.82 5.78
N VAL A 117 9.08 0.22 5.67
CA VAL A 117 9.19 -1.22 5.34
C VAL A 117 8.79 -2.09 6.53
N ALA A 118 9.18 -1.72 7.75
CA ALA A 118 8.80 -2.47 8.96
C ALA A 118 7.27 -2.50 9.16
N SER A 119 6.60 -1.36 9.06
CA SER A 119 5.14 -1.26 9.18
C SER A 119 4.41 -1.97 8.04
N LEU A 120 4.93 -1.88 6.80
CA LEU A 120 4.44 -2.65 5.65
C LEU A 120 4.51 -4.16 5.90
N ASN A 121 5.65 -4.66 6.40
CA ASN A 121 5.81 -6.09 6.67
C ASN A 121 4.83 -6.58 7.74
N ARG A 122 4.61 -5.77 8.78
CA ARG A 122 3.67 -6.10 9.86
C ARG A 122 2.24 -6.24 9.34
N VAL A 123 1.74 -5.29 8.54
CA VAL A 123 0.38 -5.40 7.98
C VAL A 123 0.26 -6.56 7.00
N LEU A 124 1.25 -6.77 6.13
CA LEU A 124 1.22 -7.86 5.15
C LEU A 124 1.30 -9.25 5.80
N SER A 125 1.92 -9.40 6.97
CA SER A 125 1.94 -10.68 7.70
C SER A 125 0.55 -11.20 8.09
N GLY A 126 -0.46 -10.32 8.14
CA GLY A 126 -1.86 -10.67 8.40
C GLY A 126 -2.72 -10.88 7.17
N LEU A 127 -2.16 -10.76 5.96
CA LEU A 127 -2.90 -10.79 4.69
C LEU A 127 -2.44 -11.95 3.79
N ASP A 128 -3.35 -12.43 2.94
CA ASP A 128 -3.05 -13.41 1.87
C ASP A 128 -2.81 -12.72 0.52
N ALA A 129 -3.35 -11.49 0.37
CA ALA A 129 -3.13 -10.68 -0.81
C ALA A 129 -3.14 -9.17 -0.47
N TRP A 130 -2.59 -8.37 -1.38
CA TRP A 130 -2.63 -6.91 -1.28
C TRP A 130 -2.74 -6.29 -2.67
N ILE A 131 -3.48 -5.20 -2.75
CA ILE A 131 -3.69 -4.45 -3.99
C ILE A 131 -2.79 -3.22 -3.97
N THR A 132 -2.17 -2.91 -5.10
CA THR A 132 -1.31 -1.73 -5.29
C THR A 132 -1.74 -0.92 -6.51
N GLY A 133 -1.57 0.40 -6.50
CA GLY A 133 -1.86 1.25 -7.67
C GLY A 133 -0.73 1.32 -8.70
N LEU A 134 0.18 0.34 -8.74
CA LEU A 134 1.32 0.38 -9.65
C LEU A 134 0.87 0.21 -11.10
N ARG A 135 1.24 1.16 -11.97
CA ARG A 135 1.11 1.01 -13.43
C ARG A 135 2.43 0.68 -14.09
N ALA A 136 2.39 -0.11 -15.16
CA ALA A 136 3.57 -0.43 -15.98
C ALA A 136 4.26 0.83 -16.53
N GLU A 137 3.49 1.87 -16.89
CA GLU A 137 3.99 3.12 -17.48
C GLU A 137 4.74 4.03 -16.48
N GLN A 138 4.64 3.79 -15.17
CA GLN A 138 5.24 4.66 -14.14
C GLN A 138 6.71 4.34 -13.85
N SER A 139 7.28 3.33 -14.48
CA SER A 139 8.65 2.91 -14.18
C SER A 139 9.47 2.73 -15.45
N VAL A 140 10.51 3.56 -15.57
CA VAL A 140 11.55 3.44 -16.62
C VAL A 140 12.27 2.08 -16.55
N THR A 141 12.12 1.34 -15.45
CA THR A 141 12.77 0.05 -15.18
C THR A 141 11.81 -1.13 -14.99
N ARG A 142 10.49 -0.97 -15.18
CA ARG A 142 9.51 -2.07 -15.07
C ARG A 142 8.64 -2.21 -16.32
N THR A 143 9.25 -2.58 -17.42
CA THR A 143 8.54 -3.26 -18.51
C THR A 143 8.15 -4.67 -18.03
N GLY A 144 6.86 -4.96 -17.90
CA GLY A 144 6.36 -6.31 -17.58
C GLY A 144 5.87 -6.56 -16.14
N ILE A 145 5.29 -5.56 -15.46
CA ILE A 145 4.54 -5.84 -14.22
C ILE A 145 3.30 -6.67 -14.59
N SER A 146 3.24 -7.91 -14.12
CA SER A 146 2.02 -8.72 -14.20
C SER A 146 0.94 -8.12 -13.31
N LYS A 147 -0.33 -8.20 -13.74
CA LYS A 147 -1.46 -7.72 -12.93
C LYS A 147 -1.59 -8.51 -11.63
N ILE A 148 -1.08 -9.74 -11.60
CA ILE A 148 -1.02 -10.57 -10.40
C ILE A 148 0.32 -11.28 -10.37
N GLU A 149 1.02 -11.17 -9.25
CA GLU A 149 2.31 -11.82 -9.05
C GLU A 149 2.45 -12.31 -7.61
N ALA A 150 3.31 -13.30 -7.38
CA ALA A 150 3.77 -13.58 -6.03
C ALA A 150 4.64 -12.40 -5.57
N ASP A 151 4.42 -11.89 -4.36
CA ASP A 151 5.26 -10.84 -3.80
C ASP A 151 6.65 -11.42 -3.53
N SER A 152 7.59 -11.26 -4.46
CA SER A 152 8.91 -11.91 -4.40
C SER A 152 9.68 -11.70 -3.08
N PRO A 153 9.61 -10.53 -2.40
CA PRO A 153 10.18 -10.33 -1.08
C PRO A 153 9.50 -11.12 0.07
N ARG A 154 8.27 -11.63 -0.12
CA ARG A 154 7.43 -12.23 0.93
C ARG A 154 6.78 -13.53 0.46
N LYS A 155 7.15 -14.65 1.07
CA LYS A 155 6.58 -15.95 0.72
C LYS A 155 5.09 -16.00 1.08
N GLY A 156 4.27 -16.45 0.13
CA GLY A 156 2.87 -16.82 0.37
C GLY A 156 1.85 -15.68 0.27
N ILE A 157 2.25 -14.45 -0.07
CA ILE A 157 1.31 -13.34 -0.30
C ILE A 157 1.21 -13.00 -1.80
N THR A 158 -0.02 -12.82 -2.27
CA THR A 158 -0.31 -12.44 -3.66
C THR A 158 -0.35 -10.93 -3.79
N LYS A 159 0.44 -10.37 -4.70
CA LYS A 159 0.39 -8.95 -5.05
C LYS A 159 -0.49 -8.76 -6.28
N ILE A 160 -1.40 -7.79 -6.18
CA ILE A 160 -2.41 -7.44 -7.19
C ILE A 160 -2.26 -5.94 -7.52
#